data_AF-A0A5D0UXS0-F1
#
_entry.id   AF-A0A5D0UXS0-F1
#
_cell.length_a   1.000
_cell.length_b   1.000
_cell.length_c   1.000
_cell.angle_alpha   90.00
_cell.angle_beta   90.00
_cell.angle_gamma   90.00
#
_symmetry.space_group_name_H-M   'P 1'
#
loop_
_entity.id
_entity.type
_entity.pdbx_description
1 polymer ?
#
loop_
_entity_poly.entity_id
_entity_poly.type
_entity_poly.pdbx_seq_one_letter_code
_entity_poly.pdbx_strand_id
1 'polypeptide(L)' 'MQDAMVRTWAPDDLWEIAAPLIPPAPVRRQGGGRRRVDDRAVLAAIVSWWKLPEALFGVTRATAHRRFSQ' A
#
# COMPACT_ATOMS: atom_id res chain seq x y z
N MET A 1 -0.05 -16.61 -1.51
CA MET A 1 -0.59 -15.74 -2.57
C MET A 1 -0.46 -14.26 -2.23
N GLN A 2 -0.96 -13.79 -1.07
CA GLN A 2 -0.80 -12.39 -0.65
C GLN A 2 0.67 -11.97 -0.47
N ASP A 3 1.50 -12.82 0.16
CA ASP A 3 2.93 -12.52 0.38
C ASP A 3 3.70 -12.29 -0.94
N ALA A 4 3.48 -13.15 -1.93
CA ALA A 4 4.11 -13.01 -3.25
C ALA A 4 3.73 -11.68 -3.92
N MET A 5 2.46 -11.29 -3.87
CA MET A 5 2.00 -10.02 -4.45
C MET A 5 2.51 -8.80 -3.66
N VAL A 6 2.63 -8.93 -2.33
CA VAL A 6 3.29 -7.91 -1.50
C VAL A 6 4.76 -7.77 -1.91
N ARG A 7 5.50 -8.87 -2.10
CA ARG A 7 6.89 -8.84 -2.55
C ARG A 7 7.07 -8.33 -3.98
N THR A 8 6.07 -8.50 -4.85
CA THR A 8 6.08 -7.89 -6.20
C THR A 8 6.09 -6.35 -6.13
N TRP A 9 5.28 -5.76 -5.25
CA TRP A 9 5.11 -4.29 -5.18
C TRP A 9 5.94 -3.61 -4.08
N ALA A 10 6.37 -4.37 -3.09
CA ALA A 10 7.30 -3.99 -2.03
C ALA A 10 8.41 -5.06 -1.95
N PRO A 11 9.33 -5.11 -2.94
CA PRO A 11 10.47 -6.02 -2.92
C PRO A 11 11.36 -5.76 -1.70
N ASP A 12 12.20 -6.74 -1.35
CA ASP A 12 13.02 -6.67 -0.12
C ASP A 12 13.88 -5.41 -0.09
N ASP A 13 14.60 -5.10 -1.17
CA ASP A 13 15.44 -3.90 -1.27
C ASP A 13 14.66 -2.59 -1.02
N LEU A 14 13.42 -2.49 -1.54
CA LEU A 14 12.57 -1.33 -1.30
C LEU A 14 12.08 -1.30 0.16
N TRP A 15 11.74 -2.47 0.70
CA TRP A 15 11.25 -2.61 2.06
C TRP A 15 12.33 -2.29 3.09
N GLU A 16 13.57 -2.68 2.86
CA GLU A 16 14.72 -2.37 3.71
C GLU A 16 14.93 -0.85 3.86
N ILE A 17 14.66 -0.09 2.81
CA ILE A 17 14.72 1.38 2.83
C ILE A 17 13.49 1.98 3.54
N ALA A 18 12.30 1.45 3.26
CA ALA A 18 11.05 2.04 3.74
C ALA A 18 10.76 1.71 5.22
N ALA A 19 11.00 0.48 5.66
CA ALA A 19 10.69 -0.01 7.00
C ALA A 19 11.19 0.91 8.14
N PRO A 20 12.46 1.37 8.15
CA PRO A 20 12.95 2.25 9.23
C PRO A 20 12.33 3.64 9.23
N LEU A 21 11.70 4.07 8.14
CA LEU A 21 11.05 5.38 8.03
C LEU A 21 9.61 5.37 8.54
N ILE A 22 9.02 4.19 8.75
CA ILE A 22 7.65 4.05 9.19
C ILE A 22 7.59 4.27 10.71
N PRO A 23 6.79 5.23 11.20
CA PRO A 23 6.65 5.45 12.63
C PRO A 23 6.12 4.19 13.33
N PRO A 24 6.56 3.91 14.56
CA PRO A 24 6.03 2.80 15.34
C PRO A 24 4.52 2.96 15.53
N ALA A 25 3.81 1.82 15.60
CA ALA A 25 2.38 1.84 15.82
C ALA A 25 2.04 2.59 17.11
N PRO A 26 1.13 3.57 17.09
CA PRO A 26 0.74 4.28 18.30
C PRO A 26 0.07 3.30 19.27
N VAL A 27 0.40 3.44 20.56
CA VAL A 27 -0.22 2.65 21.62
C VAL A 27 -1.68 3.05 21.75
N ARG A 28 -2.60 2.11 21.48
CA ARG A 28 -4.03 2.39 21.58
C ARG A 28 -4.47 2.30 23.04
N ARG A 29 -5.16 3.36 23.52
CA ARG A 29 -5.73 3.41 24.87
C ARG A 29 -6.91 2.43 25.06
N GLN A 30 -7.56 2.00 23.99
CA GLN A 30 -8.65 1.02 24.00
C GLN A 30 -8.45 -0.03 22.91
N GLY A 31 -8.78 -1.29 23.22
CA GLY A 31 -8.56 -2.47 22.36
C GLY A 31 -9.65 -2.76 21.34
N GLY A 32 -10.29 -1.72 20.78
CA GLY A 32 -11.36 -1.86 19.78
C GLY A 32 -10.90 -1.62 18.34
N GLY A 33 -11.57 -2.25 17.37
CA GLY A 33 -11.42 -2.00 15.93
C GLY A 33 -10.56 -3.02 15.18
N ARG A 34 -10.46 -2.84 13.85
CA ARG A 34 -9.69 -3.76 12.98
C ARG A 34 -8.20 -3.67 13.32
N ARG A 35 -7.55 -4.85 13.37
CA ARG A 35 -6.10 -4.97 13.54
C ARG A 35 -5.39 -4.18 12.44
N ARG A 36 -4.29 -3.52 12.79
CA ARG A 36 -3.41 -2.85 11.83
C ARG A 36 -2.96 -3.87 10.78
N VAL A 37 -3.09 -3.48 9.52
CA VAL A 37 -2.54 -4.25 8.40
C VAL A 37 -1.02 -4.14 8.45
N ASP A 38 -0.34 -5.20 8.02
CA ASP A 38 1.12 -5.21 7.90
C ASP A 38 1.62 -4.00 7.06
N ASP A 39 2.67 -3.35 7.54
CA ASP A 39 3.17 -2.10 6.94
C ASP A 39 3.74 -2.32 5.54
N ARG A 40 4.35 -3.49 5.28
CA ARG A 40 4.84 -3.83 3.95
C ARG A 40 3.69 -4.08 2.99
N ALA A 41 2.60 -4.67 3.48
CA ALA A 41 1.37 -4.80 2.69
C ALA A 41 0.72 -3.44 2.36
N VAL A 42 0.77 -2.49 3.29
CA VAL A 42 0.31 -1.11 3.03
C VAL A 42 1.19 -0.41 1.99
N LEU A 43 2.51 -0.51 2.12
CA LEU A 43 3.45 0.01 1.12
C LEU A 43 3.19 -0.59 -0.26
N ALA A 44 3.05 -1.91 -0.34
CA ALA A 44 2.74 -2.61 -1.58
C ALA A 44 1.46 -2.07 -2.23
N ALA A 45 0.39 -1.84 -1.46
CA ALA A 45 -0.87 -1.29 -1.97
C ALA A 45 -0.70 0.15 -2.51
N ILE A 46 0.09 0.99 -1.83
CA ILE A 46 0.39 2.35 -2.29
C ILE A 46 1.15 2.30 -3.62
N VAL A 47 2.24 1.53 -3.69
CA VAL A 47 3.07 1.42 -4.90
C VAL A 47 2.29 0.81 -6.05
N SER A 48 1.47 -0.21 -5.78
CA SER A 48 0.65 -0.85 -6.80
C SER A 48 -0.38 0.12 -7.39
N TRP A 49 -1.01 0.98 -6.58
CA TRP A 49 -1.94 2.00 -7.08
C TRP A 49 -1.30 3.01 -8.04
N TRP A 50 0.00 3.27 -7.90
CA TRP A 50 0.72 4.14 -8.83
C TRP A 50 0.88 3.53 -10.22
N LYS A 51 1.00 2.19 -10.33
CA LYS A 51 1.37 1.51 -11.58
C LYS A 51 0.22 0.72 -12.22
N LEU A 52 -0.70 0.19 -11.41
CA LEU A 52 -1.78 -0.70 -11.85
C LEU A 52 -2.82 -0.05 -12.78
N PRO A 53 -3.32 1.18 -12.53
CA PRO A 53 -4.43 1.74 -13.31
C PRO A 53 -4.15 1.76 -14.81
N GLU A 54 -2.94 2.19 -15.19
CA GLU A 54 -2.57 2.32 -16.59
C GLU A 54 -2.24 0.96 -17.20
N ALA A 55 -1.45 0.14 -16.49
CA ALA A 55 -0.98 -1.14 -16.99
C ALA A 55 -2.09 -2.20 -17.14
N LEU A 56 -3.11 -2.19 -16.27
CA LEU A 56 -4.18 -3.21 -16.31
C LEU A 56 -5.50 -2.71 -16.90
N PHE A 57 -5.79 -1.41 -16.79
CA PHE A 57 -7.11 -0.87 -17.11
C PHE A 57 -7.09 0.21 -18.20
N GLY A 58 -5.90 0.57 -18.72
CA GLY A 58 -5.78 1.59 -19.76
C GLY A 58 -6.22 2.98 -19.32
N VAL A 59 -6.32 3.23 -18.01
CA VAL A 59 -6.71 4.52 -17.44
C VAL A 59 -5.60 5.08 -16.58
N THR A 60 -5.26 6.35 -16.78
CA THR A 60 -4.31 6.99 -15.88
C THR A 60 -4.91 7.07 -14.48
N ARG A 61 -4.07 6.92 -13.46
CA ARG A 61 -4.47 7.07 -12.05
C ARG A 61 -5.22 8.39 -11.78
N ALA A 62 -4.80 9.49 -12.41
CA ALA A 62 -5.45 10.79 -12.27
C ALA A 62 -6.90 10.79 -12.81
N THR A 63 -7.14 10.11 -13.93
CA THR A 63 -8.48 9.93 -14.50
C THR A 63 -9.34 9.03 -13.63
N ALA A 64 -8.79 7.91 -13.14
CA ALA A 64 -9.48 7.03 -12.21
C ALA A 64 -9.91 7.78 -10.93
N HIS A 65 -9.01 8.57 -10.34
CA HIS A 65 -9.32 9.36 -9.15
C HIS A 65 -10.42 10.41 -9.43
N ARG A 66 -10.26 11.20 -10.50
CA ARG A 66 -11.22 12.26 -10.86
C ARG A 66 -12.63 11.73 -11.06
N ARG A 67 -12.79 10.53 -11.62
CA ARG A 67 -14.11 9.96 -11.93
C ARG A 67 -14.95 9.66 -10.69
N PHE A 68 -14.32 9.37 -9.56
CA PHE A 68 -14.94 9.00 -8.29
C PHE A 68 -14.79 10.07 -7.19
N SER A 69 -14.15 11.19 -7.50
CA SER A 69 -14.11 12.38 -6.64
C SER A 69 -15.02 13.51 -7.15
N GLN A 70 -15.89 13.20 -8.11
CA GLN A 70 -16.96 14.06 -8.62
C GLN A 70 -18.32 13.56 -8.14
#